data_AF-P13778-F1
#
_entry.id   AF-P13778-F1
#
_cell.length_a   1.000
_cell.length_b   1.000
_cell.length_c   1.000
_cell.angle_alpha   90.00
_cell.angle_beta   90.00
_cell.angle_gamma   90.00
#
_symmetry.space_group_name_H-M   'P 1'
#
loop_
_entity.id
_entity.type
_entity.pdbx_description
1 polymer ?
#
loop_
_entity_poly.entity_id
_entity_poly.type
_entity_poly.pdbx_seq_one_letter_code
_entity_poly.pdbx_strand_id
1 'polypeptide(L)'
;MFTSQDARDSRPDRELRMMNDVLMTYPYTVIHLPAQNMLSTAKGMVNIAENYRDYPILAIFYVKYLMKKLPYGVIPVNLEWPEPYVVLNTILKRLKEHKFFANKDKEDFAERLHKLIAPDVSIPESRKDEILGQQKKERVVTKTINENFLDPVNARPRLQRFFEKLHNGTLVENLEVGLCKVEILVSSKAMLGQSFKLQIMAANVRELWVGEMVCNMITNETDYGFDEGGGDDDEGSSVEVQNSQSASPGQDQEAQRAPEAPETSSQLFDKIVSALQDDPDSAKAQLGQCRKLASYLLSHKREQEDFFMQTKDTRARLYLDLKGCLGSSWKFSIYRGVRCKQNGQLKVSLKPSNSGHLSGFWVNIKMTSQGNTLDDIRLQVRCDILGKDTNRRGGSEKDPEDQSETESSG
;
A
#
# COMPACT_ATOMS: atom_id res chain seq x y z
N MET A 1 -27.35 -38.59 -18.61
CA MET A 1 -27.17 -37.18 -18.20
C MET A 1 -27.43 -37.11 -16.70
N PHE A 2 -26.50 -36.56 -15.92
CA PHE A 2 -26.77 -36.28 -14.51
C PHE A 2 -27.83 -35.19 -14.42
N THR A 3 -28.85 -35.41 -13.60
CA THR A 3 -29.86 -34.40 -13.31
C THR A 3 -29.24 -33.27 -12.48
N SER A 4 -29.87 -32.08 -12.50
CA SER A 4 -29.50 -30.98 -11.60
C SER A 4 -29.53 -31.38 -10.12
N GLN A 5 -30.34 -32.40 -9.79
CA GLN A 5 -30.43 -32.98 -8.45
C GLN A 5 -29.22 -33.88 -8.16
N ASP A 6 -28.82 -34.77 -9.08
CA ASP A 6 -27.59 -35.56 -8.94
C ASP A 6 -26.36 -34.65 -8.79
N ALA A 7 -26.32 -33.53 -9.52
CA ALA A 7 -25.26 -32.52 -9.40
C ALA A 7 -25.32 -31.70 -8.09
N ARG A 8 -26.46 -31.68 -7.38
CA ARG A 8 -26.59 -31.09 -6.03
C ARG A 8 -26.24 -32.10 -4.95
N ASP A 9 -26.71 -33.33 -5.07
CA ASP A 9 -26.50 -34.42 -4.11
C ASP A 9 -25.04 -34.90 -4.12
N SER A 10 -24.33 -34.77 -5.25
CA SER A 10 -22.90 -35.02 -5.35
C SER A 10 -22.02 -33.88 -4.80
N ARG A 11 -22.58 -32.71 -4.49
CA ARG A 11 -21.78 -31.63 -3.90
C ARG A 11 -21.42 -32.03 -2.49
N PRO A 12 -20.13 -32.01 -2.10
CA PRO A 12 -19.76 -32.22 -0.71
C PRO A 12 -20.59 -31.30 0.17
N ASP A 13 -21.06 -31.83 1.29
CA ASP A 13 -21.81 -31.04 2.25
C ASP A 13 -20.97 -29.82 2.66
N ARG A 14 -21.62 -28.82 3.26
CA ARG A 14 -20.96 -27.54 3.56
C ARG A 14 -19.80 -27.71 4.56
N GLU A 15 -19.85 -28.74 5.40
CA GLU A 15 -18.82 -29.08 6.39
C GLU A 15 -17.61 -29.75 5.74
N LEU A 16 -17.83 -30.70 4.82
CA LEU A 16 -16.80 -31.34 4.02
C LEU A 16 -16.08 -30.33 3.11
N ARG A 17 -16.82 -29.36 2.53
CA ARG A 17 -16.19 -28.25 1.79
C ARG A 17 -15.31 -27.38 2.67
N MET A 18 -15.77 -27.06 3.88
CA MET A 18 -14.98 -26.32 4.85
C MET A 18 -13.73 -27.12 5.23
N MET A 19 -13.85 -28.40 5.59
CA MET A 19 -12.71 -29.26 5.92
C MET A 19 -11.72 -29.35 4.76
N ASN A 20 -12.23 -29.42 3.54
CA ASN A 20 -11.40 -29.46 2.34
C ASN A 20 -10.57 -28.18 2.14
N ASP A 21 -11.15 -27.00 2.42
CA ASP A 21 -10.46 -25.70 2.34
C ASP A 21 -9.50 -25.48 3.53
N VAL A 22 -9.95 -25.82 4.74
CA VAL A 22 -9.17 -25.70 5.97
C VAL A 22 -7.93 -26.57 5.89
N LEU A 23 -8.05 -27.84 5.48
CA LEU A 23 -6.95 -28.82 5.36
C LEU A 23 -6.24 -28.83 4.00
N MET A 24 -6.58 -27.88 3.10
CA MET A 24 -5.98 -27.75 1.76
C MET A 24 -5.99 -29.06 0.95
N THR A 25 -7.09 -29.83 1.03
CA THR A 25 -7.22 -31.12 0.35
C THR A 25 -7.12 -31.03 -1.18
N TYR A 26 -7.50 -29.89 -1.75
CA TYR A 26 -7.39 -29.58 -3.18
C TYR A 26 -6.72 -28.20 -3.35
N PRO A 27 -5.84 -27.98 -4.35
CA PRO A 27 -5.42 -28.90 -5.42
C PRO A 27 -4.19 -29.78 -5.11
N TYR A 28 -3.74 -29.83 -3.85
CA TYR A 28 -2.47 -30.46 -3.49
C TYR A 28 -2.65 -31.91 -3.02
N THR A 29 -2.38 -32.89 -3.89
CA THR A 29 -2.38 -34.31 -3.52
C THR A 29 -1.06 -34.71 -2.85
N VAL A 30 -1.17 -35.25 -1.64
CA VAL A 30 -0.06 -35.79 -0.85
C VAL A 30 -0.50 -37.14 -0.29
N ILE A 31 0.29 -38.19 -0.54
CA ILE A 31 0.02 -39.56 -0.11
C ILE A 31 0.97 -39.89 1.04
N HIS A 32 0.45 -40.32 2.18
CA HIS A 32 1.29 -40.81 3.28
C HIS A 32 1.66 -42.28 3.06
N LEU A 33 2.94 -42.60 3.22
CA LEU A 33 3.51 -43.94 3.15
C LEU A 33 4.02 -44.34 4.54
N PRO A 34 3.16 -44.90 5.42
CA PRO A 34 3.51 -45.15 6.83
C PRO A 34 4.71 -46.08 7.00
N ALA A 35 4.79 -47.14 6.19
CA ALA A 35 5.87 -48.12 6.25
C ALA A 35 7.26 -47.53 5.96
N GLN A 36 7.32 -46.39 5.26
CA GLN A 36 8.56 -45.71 4.90
C GLN A 36 8.77 -44.41 5.70
N ASN A 37 7.80 -44.01 6.55
CA ASN A 37 7.79 -42.71 7.23
C ASN A 37 7.98 -41.52 6.25
N MET A 38 7.27 -41.56 5.13
CA MET A 38 7.45 -40.63 4.00
C MET A 38 6.11 -40.13 3.45
N LEU A 39 6.17 -38.97 2.80
CA LEU A 39 5.08 -38.41 2.01
C LEU A 39 5.46 -38.43 0.52
N SER A 40 4.57 -38.97 -0.31
CA SER A 40 4.69 -38.92 -1.77
C SER A 40 3.85 -37.76 -2.30
N THR A 41 4.46 -36.94 -3.15
CA THR A 41 3.83 -35.80 -3.79
C THR A 41 4.11 -35.82 -5.30
N ALA A 42 3.39 -35.01 -6.07
CA ALA A 42 3.74 -34.77 -7.47
C ALA A 42 5.14 -34.14 -7.66
N LYS A 43 5.77 -33.65 -6.59
CA LYS A 43 7.07 -32.98 -6.59
C LYS A 43 8.20 -33.82 -6.01
N GLY A 44 7.97 -35.12 -5.79
CA GLY A 44 8.93 -36.05 -5.22
C GLY A 44 8.51 -36.55 -3.84
N MET A 45 9.45 -37.23 -3.19
CA MET A 45 9.26 -37.85 -1.88
C MET A 45 9.84 -36.97 -0.77
N VAL A 46 9.16 -36.95 0.38
CA VAL A 46 9.55 -36.14 1.54
C VAL A 46 9.61 -37.05 2.77
N ASN A 47 10.75 -37.09 3.46
CA ASN A 47 10.88 -37.80 4.73
C ASN A 47 10.16 -37.03 5.85
N ILE A 48 9.33 -37.73 6.63
CA ILE A 48 8.61 -37.13 7.76
C ILE A 48 9.55 -37.05 8.97
N ALA A 49 9.67 -35.87 9.58
CA ALA A 49 10.44 -35.70 10.81
C ALA A 49 9.88 -36.52 11.98
N GLU A 50 10.74 -36.96 12.89
CA GLU A 50 10.36 -37.89 13.96
C GLU A 50 9.22 -37.38 14.84
N ASN A 51 9.21 -36.08 15.15
CA ASN A 51 8.16 -35.42 15.92
C ASN A 51 6.79 -35.34 15.22
N TYR A 52 6.70 -35.71 13.94
CA TYR A 52 5.45 -35.79 13.17
C TYR A 52 4.98 -37.23 12.93
N ARG A 53 5.75 -38.25 13.35
CA ARG A 53 5.46 -39.67 13.04
C ARG A 53 4.05 -40.08 13.47
N ASP A 54 3.60 -39.61 14.63
CA ASP A 54 2.28 -39.91 15.19
C ASP A 54 1.17 -38.94 14.70
N TYR A 55 1.53 -37.90 13.94
CA TYR A 55 0.62 -36.85 13.47
C TYR A 55 0.68 -36.67 11.94
N PRO A 56 0.35 -37.71 11.15
CA PRO A 56 0.51 -37.69 9.70
C PRO A 56 -0.32 -36.59 9.02
N ILE A 57 -1.46 -36.21 9.59
CA ILE A 57 -2.30 -35.13 9.06
C ILE A 57 -1.57 -33.77 9.13
N LEU A 58 -0.84 -33.52 10.23
CA LEU A 58 -0.03 -32.30 10.36
C LEU A 58 1.11 -32.31 9.34
N ALA A 59 1.76 -33.45 9.15
CA ALA A 59 2.82 -33.59 8.15
C ALA A 59 2.32 -33.32 6.73
N ILE A 60 1.19 -33.94 6.36
CA ILE A 60 0.51 -33.73 5.08
C ILE A 60 0.15 -32.25 4.90
N PHE A 61 -0.41 -31.61 5.92
CA PHE A 61 -0.80 -30.19 5.85
C PHE A 61 0.41 -29.28 5.61
N TYR A 62 1.51 -29.50 6.32
CA TYR A 62 2.73 -28.71 6.16
C TYR A 62 3.33 -28.86 4.76
N VAL A 63 3.37 -30.08 4.21
CA VAL A 63 3.84 -30.31 2.84
C VAL A 63 2.92 -29.66 1.81
N LYS A 64 1.59 -29.74 1.97
CA LYS A 64 0.63 -29.01 1.11
C LYS A 64 0.84 -27.50 1.17
N TYR A 65 1.12 -26.97 2.36
CA TYR A 65 1.42 -25.56 2.57
C TYR A 65 2.69 -25.14 1.81
N LEU A 66 3.73 -25.97 1.81
CA LEU A 66 4.95 -25.74 1.03
C LEU A 66 4.69 -25.82 -0.48
N MET A 67 3.89 -26.79 -0.93
CA MET A 67 3.48 -26.89 -2.34
C MET A 67 2.71 -25.65 -2.80
N LYS A 68 1.88 -25.06 -1.93
CA LYS A 68 1.19 -23.79 -2.17
C LYS A 68 2.15 -22.61 -2.24
N LYS A 69 3.13 -22.53 -1.32
CA LYS A 69 4.13 -21.45 -1.29
C LYS A 69 5.13 -21.51 -2.43
N LEU A 70 5.44 -22.71 -2.92
CA LEU A 70 6.41 -22.97 -3.98
C LEU A 70 5.68 -23.63 -5.16
N PRO A 71 4.82 -22.92 -5.92
CA PRO A 71 4.03 -23.54 -6.98
C PRO A 71 4.89 -24.17 -8.08
N TYR A 72 6.06 -23.60 -8.38
CA TYR A 72 6.97 -24.07 -9.44
C TYR A 72 8.24 -24.78 -8.96
N GLY A 73 8.52 -24.78 -7.65
CA GLY A 73 9.74 -25.39 -7.09
C GLY A 73 9.58 -26.87 -6.76
N VAL A 74 10.71 -27.58 -6.68
CA VAL A 74 10.81 -28.90 -6.02
C VAL A 74 10.73 -28.69 -4.50
N ILE A 75 10.16 -29.64 -3.77
CA ILE A 75 10.18 -29.57 -2.30
C ILE A 75 11.62 -29.84 -1.84
N PRO A 76 12.22 -29.00 -0.97
CA PRO A 76 13.57 -29.23 -0.47
C PRO A 76 13.73 -30.62 0.14
N VAL A 77 14.88 -31.27 -0.08
CA VAL A 77 15.18 -32.59 0.53
C VAL A 77 15.39 -32.43 2.05
N ASN A 78 16.05 -31.35 2.46
CA ASN A 78 16.31 -31.01 3.85
C ASN A 78 15.32 -29.95 4.32
N LEU A 79 14.11 -30.38 4.64
CA LEU A 79 13.07 -29.51 5.18
C LEU A 79 13.35 -29.18 6.65
N GLU A 80 13.34 -27.90 6.98
CA GLU A 80 13.22 -27.45 8.36
C GLU A 80 11.77 -27.60 8.81
N TRP A 81 11.50 -28.66 9.58
CA TRP A 81 10.17 -28.92 10.11
C TRP A 81 9.89 -27.99 11.30
N PRO A 82 8.78 -27.23 11.29
CA PRO A 82 8.36 -26.48 12.47
C PRO A 82 7.89 -27.44 13.57
N GLU A 83 7.70 -26.95 14.78
CA GLU A 83 7.07 -27.76 15.83
C GLU A 83 5.63 -28.14 15.46
N PRO A 84 5.14 -29.36 15.81
CA PRO A 84 3.80 -29.82 15.43
C PRO A 84 2.67 -28.87 15.86
N TYR A 85 2.81 -28.21 17.02
CA TYR A 85 1.79 -27.25 17.49
C TYR A 85 1.67 -26.02 16.57
N VAL A 86 2.71 -25.63 15.83
CA VAL A 86 2.65 -24.49 14.88
C VAL A 86 1.74 -24.84 13.70
N VAL A 87 1.88 -26.07 13.20
CA VAL A 87 1.02 -26.58 12.12
C VAL A 87 -0.41 -26.73 12.62
N LEU A 88 -0.60 -27.28 13.82
CA LEU A 88 -1.90 -27.41 14.46
C LEU A 88 -2.56 -26.04 14.66
N ASN A 89 -1.86 -25.05 15.24
CA ASN A 89 -2.35 -23.67 15.38
C ASN A 89 -2.79 -23.07 14.06
N THR A 90 -2.04 -23.32 12.98
CA THR A 90 -2.40 -22.85 11.64
C THR A 90 -3.73 -23.43 11.17
N ILE A 91 -3.92 -24.74 11.36
CA ILE A 91 -5.17 -25.42 10.99
C ILE A 91 -6.33 -24.90 11.84
N LEU A 92 -6.15 -24.81 13.16
CA LEU A 92 -7.20 -24.36 14.07
C LEU A 92 -7.58 -22.89 13.83
N LYS A 93 -6.60 -22.02 13.54
CA LYS A 93 -6.85 -20.62 13.19
C LYS A 93 -7.62 -20.51 11.88
N ARG A 94 -7.18 -21.23 10.82
CA ARG A 94 -7.91 -21.31 9.55
C ARG A 94 -9.34 -21.80 9.74
N LEU A 95 -9.56 -22.77 10.63
CA LEU A 95 -10.89 -23.27 10.97
C LEU A 95 -11.72 -22.15 11.62
N LYS A 96 -11.21 -21.52 12.68
CA LYS A 96 -11.93 -20.47 13.44
C LYS A 96 -12.25 -19.21 12.62
N GLU A 97 -11.41 -18.88 11.64
CA GLU A 97 -11.59 -17.74 10.73
C GLU A 97 -12.40 -18.09 9.47
N HIS A 98 -12.72 -19.37 9.25
CA HIS A 98 -13.45 -19.78 8.06
C HIS A 98 -14.89 -19.26 8.11
N LYS A 99 -15.36 -18.67 7.00
CA LYS A 99 -16.71 -18.10 6.80
C LYS A 99 -17.89 -19.02 7.16
N PHE A 100 -17.65 -20.31 7.34
CA PHE A 100 -18.66 -21.27 7.82
C PHE A 100 -19.05 -21.05 9.28
N PHE A 101 -18.12 -20.58 10.11
CA PHE A 101 -18.32 -20.41 11.55
C PHE A 101 -18.90 -19.06 11.96
N ALA A 102 -19.29 -18.20 11.03
CA ALA A 102 -19.86 -16.88 11.34
C ALA A 102 -20.96 -16.95 12.42
N ASN A 103 -21.72 -18.06 12.48
CA ASN A 103 -22.82 -18.29 13.44
C ASN A 103 -22.80 -19.68 14.11
N LYS A 104 -21.66 -20.37 14.19
CA LYS A 104 -21.54 -21.71 14.83
C LYS A 104 -20.53 -21.70 15.97
N ASP A 105 -20.63 -22.68 16.87
CA ASP A 105 -19.66 -22.89 17.95
C ASP A 105 -18.30 -23.33 17.39
N LYS A 106 -17.48 -22.34 17.04
CA LYS A 106 -16.15 -22.53 16.47
C LYS A 106 -15.17 -23.20 17.43
N GLU A 107 -15.41 -23.09 18.74
CA GLU A 107 -14.52 -23.63 19.77
C GLU A 107 -14.72 -25.14 19.91
N ASP A 108 -15.96 -25.62 20.00
CA ASP A 108 -16.27 -27.07 20.04
C ASP A 108 -15.75 -27.80 18.79
N PHE A 109 -15.92 -27.22 17.60
CA PHE A 109 -15.37 -27.81 16.37
C PHE A 109 -13.84 -27.83 16.35
N ALA A 110 -13.18 -26.76 16.82
CA ALA A 110 -11.72 -26.71 16.91
C ALA A 110 -11.17 -27.75 17.89
N GLU A 111 -11.82 -27.91 19.05
CA GLU A 111 -11.44 -28.89 20.07
C GLU A 111 -11.60 -30.33 19.56
N ARG A 112 -12.72 -30.64 18.89
CA ARG A 112 -12.94 -31.96 18.26
C ARG A 112 -11.91 -32.26 17.19
N LEU A 113 -11.58 -31.28 16.34
CA LEU A 113 -10.57 -31.45 15.30
C LEU A 113 -9.19 -31.70 15.91
N HIS A 114 -8.81 -30.92 16.94
CA HIS A 114 -7.54 -31.10 17.65
C HIS A 114 -7.44 -32.51 18.23
N LYS A 115 -8.44 -32.95 19.00
CA LYS A 115 -8.50 -34.31 19.58
C LYS A 115 -8.41 -35.42 18.51
N LEU A 116 -8.90 -35.16 17.30
CA LEU A 116 -8.87 -36.14 16.21
C LEU A 116 -7.50 -36.26 15.52
N ILE A 117 -6.82 -35.14 15.27
CA ILE A 117 -5.62 -35.12 14.42
C ILE A 117 -4.31 -35.07 15.19
N ALA A 118 -4.34 -34.61 16.44
CA ALA A 118 -3.15 -34.39 17.26
C ALA A 118 -3.47 -34.36 18.77
N PRO A 119 -4.05 -35.45 19.34
CA PRO A 119 -4.56 -35.47 20.72
C PRO A 119 -3.50 -35.12 21.78
N ASP A 120 -2.26 -35.53 21.56
CA ASP A 120 -1.17 -35.36 22.54
C ASP A 120 -0.32 -34.10 22.30
N VAL A 121 -0.65 -33.29 21.28
CA VAL A 121 0.04 -32.03 21.00
C VAL A 121 -0.59 -30.91 21.82
N SER A 122 0.14 -30.40 22.81
CA SER A 122 -0.27 -29.20 23.55
C SER A 122 0.25 -27.93 22.86
N ILE A 123 -0.58 -26.89 22.80
CA ILE A 123 -0.20 -25.56 22.30
C ILE A 123 0.21 -24.72 23.51
N PRO A 124 1.49 -24.30 23.63
CA PRO A 124 1.92 -23.44 24.72
C PRO A 124 1.14 -22.11 24.71
N GLU A 125 0.64 -21.68 25.88
CA GLU A 125 -0.12 -20.43 26.04
C GLU A 125 0.63 -19.21 25.45
N SER A 126 1.95 -19.18 25.62
CA SER A 126 2.85 -18.13 25.11
C SER A 126 3.04 -18.14 23.59
N ARG A 127 2.58 -19.18 22.89
CA ARG A 127 2.76 -19.38 21.44
C ARG A 127 1.44 -19.65 20.71
N LYS A 128 0.29 -19.31 21.31
CA LYS A 128 -1.05 -19.50 20.71
C LYS A 128 -1.21 -18.81 19.35
N ASP A 129 -0.49 -17.72 19.12
CA ASP A 129 -0.53 -16.99 17.85
C ASP A 129 0.46 -17.50 16.81
N GLU A 130 1.40 -18.39 17.17
CA GLU A 130 2.42 -18.87 16.24
C GLU A 130 1.79 -19.80 15.18
N ILE A 131 1.79 -19.35 13.92
CA ILE A 131 1.25 -20.07 12.74
C ILE A 131 2.27 -20.10 11.59
N LEU A 132 2.08 -21.02 10.65
CA LEU A 132 2.91 -21.16 9.46
C LEU A 132 2.88 -19.90 8.60
N GLY A 133 4.06 -19.30 8.39
CA GLY A 133 4.24 -18.16 7.49
C GLY A 133 3.88 -16.82 8.06
N GLN A 134 3.39 -16.75 9.30
CA GLN A 134 3.76 -15.61 10.10
C GLN A 134 5.28 -15.69 10.23
N GLN A 135 5.98 -14.80 9.54
CA GLN A 135 7.33 -14.48 9.94
C GLN A 135 7.25 -14.22 11.45
N LYS A 136 8.07 -14.92 12.24
CA LYS A 136 8.36 -14.44 13.59
C LYS A 136 8.52 -12.94 13.44
N LYS A 137 7.66 -12.15 14.07
CA LYS A 137 7.95 -10.74 14.29
C LYS A 137 9.13 -10.72 15.27
N GLU A 138 10.31 -11.22 14.85
CA GLU A 138 11.50 -10.48 15.15
C GLU A 138 11.14 -9.07 14.74
N ARG A 139 11.10 -8.15 15.71
CA ARG A 139 10.96 -6.74 15.40
C ARG A 139 11.98 -6.49 14.31
N VAL A 140 11.53 -6.40 13.06
CA VAL A 140 12.31 -5.77 12.02
C VAL A 140 12.52 -4.41 12.61
N VAL A 141 13.71 -4.17 13.16
CA VAL A 141 14.04 -2.90 13.79
C VAL A 141 13.99 -1.93 12.63
N THR A 142 12.84 -1.28 12.48
CA THR A 142 12.67 -0.26 11.46
C THR A 142 13.51 0.90 11.93
N LYS A 143 14.75 0.97 11.43
CA LYS A 143 15.54 2.16 11.59
C LYS A 143 14.83 3.25 10.81
N THR A 144 14.41 4.30 11.51
CA THR A 144 13.91 5.51 10.89
C THR A 144 15.04 6.51 10.81
N ILE A 145 15.35 6.97 9.60
CA ILE A 145 16.29 8.06 9.35
C ILE A 145 15.45 9.31 9.12
N ASN A 146 15.64 10.29 10.00
CA ASN A 146 14.96 11.59 9.92
C ASN A 146 15.98 12.67 9.58
N GLU A 147 15.74 13.41 8.50
CA GLU A 147 16.61 14.52 8.09
C GLU A 147 15.82 15.78 7.78
N ASN A 148 16.40 16.92 8.10
CA ASN A 148 15.78 18.24 7.94
C ASN A 148 16.68 19.18 7.13
N PHE A 149 16.15 19.69 6.03
CA PHE A 149 16.83 20.60 5.09
C PHE A 149 16.10 21.95 5.05
N LEU A 150 16.21 22.68 6.16
CA LEU A 150 15.51 23.95 6.38
C LEU A 150 16.43 25.19 6.31
N ASP A 151 17.74 25.00 6.42
CA ASP A 151 18.74 26.07 6.39
C ASP A 151 19.04 26.54 4.95
N PRO A 152 18.70 27.79 4.56
CA PRO A 152 18.92 28.27 3.20
C PRO A 152 20.40 28.27 2.77
N VAL A 153 21.36 28.32 3.70
CA VAL A 153 22.79 28.38 3.35
C VAL A 153 23.31 27.03 2.83
N ASN A 154 22.99 25.94 3.53
CA ASN A 154 23.59 24.64 3.27
C ASN A 154 22.61 23.56 2.80
N ALA A 155 21.31 23.83 2.81
CA ALA A 155 20.33 22.78 2.58
C ALA A 155 20.47 22.13 1.20
N ARG A 156 20.73 22.89 0.13
CA ARG A 156 20.84 22.35 -1.23
C ARG A 156 22.02 21.38 -1.43
N PRO A 157 23.28 21.73 -1.10
CA PRO A 157 24.39 20.79 -1.23
C PRO A 157 24.25 19.59 -0.27
N ARG A 158 23.68 19.77 0.92
CA ARG A 158 23.41 18.66 1.85
C ARG A 158 22.35 17.70 1.29
N LEU A 159 21.27 18.22 0.72
CA LEU A 159 20.19 17.42 0.14
C LEU A 159 20.69 16.59 -1.04
N GLN A 160 21.50 17.18 -1.94
CA GLN A 160 22.11 16.47 -3.06
C GLN A 160 22.98 15.29 -2.58
N ARG A 161 23.89 15.53 -1.61
CA ARG A 161 24.72 14.47 -1.03
C ARG A 161 23.88 13.39 -0.34
N PHE A 162 22.79 13.78 0.32
CA PHE A 162 21.90 12.82 0.96
C PHE A 162 21.21 11.92 -0.07
N PHE A 163 20.67 12.50 -1.15
CA PHE A 163 20.04 11.73 -2.22
C PHE A 163 21.02 10.86 -3.00
N GLU A 164 22.27 11.28 -3.17
CA GLU A 164 23.34 10.42 -3.73
C GLU A 164 23.56 9.18 -2.86
N LYS A 165 23.67 9.34 -1.53
CA LYS A 165 23.80 8.21 -0.59
C LYS A 165 22.58 7.30 -0.59
N LEU A 166 21.39 7.89 -0.63
CA LEU A 166 20.13 7.14 -0.69
C LEU A 166 20.02 6.32 -1.98
N HIS A 167 20.36 6.94 -3.13
CA HIS A 167 20.28 6.30 -4.44
C HIS A 167 21.33 5.20 -4.61
N ASN A 168 22.54 5.38 -4.09
CA ASN A 168 23.61 4.39 -4.19
C ASN A 168 23.55 3.33 -3.07
N GLY A 169 22.58 3.41 -2.16
CA GLY A 169 22.40 2.45 -1.06
C GLY A 169 23.41 2.60 0.10
N THR A 170 24.35 3.54 -0.01
CA THR A 170 25.41 3.74 0.99
C THR A 170 24.89 4.25 2.33
N LEU A 171 23.68 4.82 2.35
CA LEU A 171 22.98 5.26 3.56
C LEU A 171 22.70 4.10 4.53
N VAL A 172 22.62 2.87 4.01
CA VAL A 172 22.17 1.68 4.73
C VAL A 172 23.07 0.46 4.54
N GLU A 173 24.32 0.66 4.11
CA GLU A 173 25.29 -0.42 3.86
C GLU A 173 25.46 -1.37 5.04
N ASN A 174 25.29 -0.87 6.26
CA ASN A 174 25.42 -1.59 7.53
C ASN A 174 24.08 -2.03 8.14
N LEU A 175 22.96 -1.96 7.40
CA LEU A 175 21.70 -2.54 7.87
C LEU A 175 21.72 -4.05 7.65
N GLU A 176 22.12 -4.75 8.70
CA GLU A 176 21.90 -6.18 8.87
C GLU A 176 20.37 -6.40 8.98
N VAL A 177 19.76 -6.82 7.87
CA VAL A 177 18.38 -7.31 7.73
C VAL A 177 17.27 -6.36 8.27
N GLY A 178 16.50 -5.75 7.37
CA GLY A 178 15.26 -5.07 7.74
C GLY A 178 14.78 -3.99 6.75
N LEU A 179 13.63 -3.41 7.07
CA LEU A 179 13.06 -2.23 6.41
C LEU A 179 13.64 -0.99 7.08
N CYS A 180 14.20 -0.05 6.32
CA CYS A 180 14.59 1.26 6.83
C CYS A 180 13.63 2.32 6.27
N LYS A 181 12.98 3.09 7.17
CA LYS A 181 12.13 4.21 6.79
C LYS A 181 12.97 5.47 6.71
N VAL A 182 12.85 6.22 5.63
CA VAL A 182 13.52 7.51 5.47
C VAL A 182 12.44 8.59 5.40
N GLU A 183 12.48 9.53 6.34
CA GLU A 183 11.62 10.71 6.33
C GLU A 183 12.48 11.97 6.25
N ILE A 184 12.18 12.82 5.26
CA ILE A 184 12.95 14.02 4.99
C ILE A 184 12.01 15.21 4.93
N LEU A 185 12.33 16.28 5.64
CA LEU A 185 11.64 17.55 5.53
C LEU A 185 12.49 18.55 4.75
N VAL A 186 11.97 19.06 3.63
CA VAL A 186 12.62 20.06 2.79
C VAL A 186 11.82 21.36 2.81
N SER A 187 12.51 22.47 3.01
CA SER A 187 11.97 23.81 2.84
C SER A 187 12.11 24.26 1.39
N SER A 188 11.01 24.53 0.70
CA SER A 188 11.09 25.07 -0.68
C SER A 188 11.68 26.47 -0.68
N LYS A 189 11.43 27.29 0.36
CA LYS A 189 12.07 28.58 0.57
C LYS A 189 13.59 28.47 0.74
N ALA A 190 14.09 27.44 1.43
CA ALA A 190 15.53 27.18 1.50
C ALA A 190 16.12 26.72 0.16
N MET A 191 15.37 25.97 -0.65
CA MET A 191 15.83 25.47 -1.95
C MET A 191 15.81 26.53 -3.07
N LEU A 192 14.74 27.33 -3.11
CA LEU A 192 14.42 28.27 -4.18
C LEU A 192 14.72 29.72 -3.81
N GLY A 193 15.05 29.99 -2.54
CA GLY A 193 15.10 31.33 -1.97
C GLY A 193 13.71 31.95 -1.81
N GLN A 194 13.67 33.16 -1.28
CA GLN A 194 12.46 33.98 -1.22
C GLN A 194 12.22 34.65 -2.58
N SER A 195 12.01 33.83 -3.60
CA SER A 195 11.97 34.25 -5.00
C SER A 195 10.56 34.12 -5.59
N PHE A 196 10.36 34.77 -6.75
CA PHE A 196 9.16 34.59 -7.57
C PHE A 196 8.84 33.11 -7.86
N LYS A 197 9.83 32.23 -7.85
CA LYS A 197 9.65 30.77 -8.01
C LYS A 197 8.85 30.14 -6.89
N LEU A 198 9.04 30.58 -5.63
CA LEU A 198 8.26 30.07 -4.50
C LEU A 198 6.77 30.45 -4.65
N GLN A 199 6.50 31.67 -5.13
CA GLN A 199 5.13 32.13 -5.39
C GLN A 199 4.48 31.39 -6.55
N ILE A 200 5.22 31.14 -7.65
CA ILE A 200 4.73 30.29 -8.75
C ILE A 200 4.39 28.89 -8.24
N MET A 201 5.28 28.27 -7.46
CA MET A 201 5.03 26.95 -6.90
C MET A 201 3.79 26.93 -6.00
N ALA A 202 3.60 27.98 -5.18
CA ALA A 202 2.41 28.10 -4.33
C ALA A 202 1.13 28.22 -5.16
N ALA A 203 1.15 28.99 -6.25
CA ALA A 203 0.03 29.09 -7.17
C ALA A 203 -0.29 27.73 -7.81
N ASN A 204 0.72 27.01 -8.32
CA ASN A 204 0.55 25.66 -8.88
C ASN A 204 -0.03 24.68 -7.85
N VAL A 205 0.39 24.76 -6.57
CA VAL A 205 -0.15 23.91 -5.48
C VAL A 205 -1.64 24.21 -5.24
N ARG A 206 -2.03 25.49 -5.16
CA ARG A 206 -3.43 25.90 -4.97
C ARG A 206 -4.30 25.46 -6.16
N GLU A 207 -3.88 25.81 -7.38
CA GLU A 207 -4.57 25.44 -8.61
C GLU A 207 -4.75 23.93 -8.71
N LEU A 208 -3.71 23.15 -8.44
CA LEU A 208 -3.78 21.69 -8.53
C LEU A 208 -4.70 21.11 -7.45
N TRP A 209 -4.67 21.65 -6.22
CA TRP A 209 -5.58 21.21 -5.17
C TRP A 209 -7.03 21.40 -5.59
N VAL A 210 -7.40 22.59 -6.10
CA VAL A 210 -8.75 22.87 -6.60
C VAL A 210 -9.10 21.95 -7.77
N GLY A 211 -8.22 21.88 -8.77
CA GLY A 211 -8.39 21.04 -9.96
C GLY A 211 -8.66 19.58 -9.62
N GLU A 212 -7.80 18.95 -8.81
CA GLU A 212 -7.95 17.55 -8.40
C GLU A 212 -9.18 17.33 -7.50
N MET A 213 -9.51 18.26 -6.61
CA MET A 213 -10.74 18.13 -5.79
C MET A 213 -11.99 18.13 -6.66
N VAL A 214 -12.08 19.08 -7.59
CA VAL A 214 -13.21 19.17 -8.53
C VAL A 214 -13.24 17.96 -9.46
N CYS A 215 -12.09 17.52 -10.00
CA CYS A 215 -12.01 16.33 -10.84
C CYS A 215 -12.51 15.08 -10.10
N ASN A 216 -12.06 14.87 -8.86
CA ASN A 216 -12.49 13.72 -8.07
C ASN A 216 -13.99 13.76 -7.74
N MET A 217 -14.55 14.94 -7.47
CA MET A 217 -15.99 15.12 -7.25
C MET A 217 -16.81 14.80 -8.50
N ILE A 218 -16.29 15.14 -9.68
CA ILE A 218 -16.90 14.81 -10.98
C ILE A 218 -16.80 13.31 -11.27
N THR A 219 -15.67 12.67 -11.01
CA THR A 219 -15.50 11.23 -11.34
C THR A 219 -16.21 10.30 -10.38
N ASN A 220 -16.36 10.71 -9.11
CA ASN A 220 -17.00 9.90 -8.06
C ASN A 220 -18.50 10.25 -7.92
N GLU A 221 -19.19 10.47 -9.04
CA GLU A 221 -20.57 11.02 -9.20
C GLU A 221 -21.70 10.39 -8.34
N THR A 222 -21.39 9.51 -7.38
CA THR A 222 -22.33 8.88 -6.44
C THR A 222 -21.80 8.65 -5.01
N ASP A 223 -20.60 9.10 -4.64
CA ASP A 223 -20.04 8.84 -3.29
C ASP A 223 -19.51 10.11 -2.61
N TYR A 224 -20.34 10.70 -1.74
CA TYR A 224 -20.00 11.88 -0.94
C TYR A 224 -19.10 11.54 0.28
N GLY A 225 -18.64 10.30 0.41
CA GLY A 225 -17.74 9.83 1.46
C GLY A 225 -16.27 10.10 1.13
N PHE A 226 -15.74 11.26 1.55
CA PHE A 226 -14.30 11.35 1.77
C PHE A 226 -13.97 10.58 3.04
N ASP A 227 -13.35 9.42 2.89
CA ASP A 227 -12.80 8.65 3.99
C ASP A 227 -11.62 9.43 4.62
N GLU A 228 -11.82 9.96 5.83
CA GLU A 228 -10.76 10.53 6.67
C GLU A 228 -9.80 9.44 7.23
N GLY A 229 -9.98 8.17 6.88
CA GLY A 229 -9.22 7.01 7.37
C GLY A 229 -8.21 6.41 6.40
N GLY A 230 -7.44 7.21 5.66
CA GLY A 230 -6.30 6.71 4.86
C GLY A 230 -5.09 6.34 5.72
N GLY A 231 -5.27 5.37 6.62
CA GLY A 231 -4.20 4.69 7.33
C GLY A 231 -3.21 4.07 6.35
N ASP A 232 -1.93 4.16 6.68
CA ASP A 232 -0.94 3.22 6.18
C ASP A 232 -1.43 1.84 6.58
N ASP A 233 -2.02 1.07 5.66
CA ASP A 233 -1.98 -0.39 5.69
C ASP A 233 -2.41 -0.97 4.33
N ASP A 234 -1.55 -1.87 3.86
CA ASP A 234 -1.78 -2.83 2.80
C ASP A 234 -2.89 -3.81 3.21
N GLU A 235 -3.50 -4.45 2.22
CA GLU A 235 -4.47 -5.55 2.32
C GLU A 235 -5.96 -5.19 2.49
N GLY A 236 -6.73 -5.69 1.53
CA GLY A 236 -8.13 -5.37 1.37
C GLY A 236 -9.07 -6.07 2.35
N SER A 237 -10.21 -5.44 2.57
CA SER A 237 -11.49 -6.14 2.73
C SER A 237 -12.61 -5.11 2.66
N SER A 238 -13.55 -5.39 1.77
CA SER A 238 -14.88 -4.80 1.65
C SER A 238 -15.66 -4.82 2.97
N VAL A 239 -16.32 -3.73 3.35
CA VAL A 239 -17.57 -3.75 4.14
C VAL A 239 -18.47 -2.57 3.74
N GLU A 240 -19.77 -2.85 3.84
CA GLU A 240 -20.94 -2.25 3.21
C GLU A 240 -21.45 -0.93 3.82
N VAL A 241 -22.26 -0.24 3.01
CA VAL A 241 -23.00 1.01 3.23
C VAL A 241 -24.10 0.85 4.28
N GLN A 242 -24.26 1.85 5.17
CA GLN A 242 -25.54 2.17 5.79
C GLN A 242 -25.88 3.66 5.72
N ASN A 243 -27.06 3.88 5.14
CA ASN A 243 -27.79 5.12 4.90
C ASN A 243 -28.19 5.82 6.21
N SER A 244 -28.19 7.15 6.24
CA SER A 244 -29.04 7.93 7.15
C SER A 244 -29.34 9.31 6.55
N GLN A 245 -30.56 9.46 6.03
CA GLN A 245 -31.20 10.72 5.71
C GLN A 245 -31.67 11.39 7.01
N SER A 246 -31.39 12.68 7.17
CA SER A 246 -32.13 13.57 8.06
C SER A 246 -32.29 14.93 7.39
N ALA A 247 -33.52 15.21 6.96
CA ALA A 247 -33.97 16.53 6.53
C ALA A 247 -34.27 17.42 7.74
N SER A 248 -34.04 18.71 7.61
CA SER A 248 -34.75 19.76 8.36
C SER A 248 -34.73 21.05 7.54
N PRO A 249 -35.91 21.61 7.19
CA PRO A 249 -36.03 22.93 6.58
C PRO A 249 -36.22 24.01 7.66
N GLY A 250 -35.50 25.12 7.54
CA GLY A 250 -35.76 26.38 8.24
C GLY A 250 -35.23 27.49 7.34
N GLN A 251 -36.09 28.16 6.58
CA GLN A 251 -36.80 29.39 6.95
C GLN A 251 -35.87 30.60 7.17
N ASP A 252 -36.04 31.53 6.24
CA ASP A 252 -36.17 32.98 6.41
C ASP A 252 -34.96 33.90 6.15
N GLN A 253 -35.32 35.00 5.49
CA GLN A 253 -34.64 36.29 5.26
C GLN A 253 -33.76 36.38 4.00
N GLU A 254 -34.31 36.91 2.92
CA GLU A 254 -34.34 38.35 2.59
C GLU A 254 -32.96 38.89 2.19
N ALA A 255 -32.73 38.95 0.89
CA ALA A 255 -32.17 40.14 0.24
C ALA A 255 -32.30 39.98 -1.28
N GLN A 256 -33.20 40.76 -1.86
CA GLN A 256 -33.22 41.05 -3.29
C GLN A 256 -31.86 41.63 -3.70
N ARG A 257 -31.03 40.81 -4.36
CA ARG A 257 -30.01 41.31 -5.29
C ARG A 257 -30.44 40.90 -6.68
N ALA A 258 -30.24 41.82 -7.63
CA ALA A 258 -30.40 41.57 -9.06
C ALA A 258 -29.74 40.23 -9.42
N PRO A 259 -30.27 39.47 -10.41
CA PRO A 259 -29.68 38.20 -10.78
C PRO A 259 -28.26 38.49 -11.30
N GLU A 260 -27.27 38.26 -10.45
CA GLU A 260 -25.87 38.24 -10.86
C GLU A 260 -25.79 37.23 -12.00
N ALA A 261 -25.19 37.63 -13.13
CA ALA A 261 -24.98 36.75 -14.26
C ALA A 261 -24.37 35.44 -13.75
N PRO A 262 -24.83 34.26 -14.23
CA PRO A 262 -24.36 32.99 -13.69
C PRO A 262 -22.84 32.95 -13.72
N GLU A 263 -22.22 32.79 -12.54
CA GLU A 263 -20.75 32.74 -12.42
C GLU A 263 -20.22 31.64 -13.36
N THR A 264 -19.28 31.99 -14.24
CA THR A 264 -18.68 31.01 -15.15
C THR A 264 -17.71 30.09 -14.39
N SER A 265 -17.35 28.94 -14.99
CA SER A 265 -16.36 28.02 -14.40
C SER A 265 -15.05 28.72 -14.02
N SER A 266 -14.54 29.60 -14.90
CA SER A 266 -13.32 30.40 -14.66
C SER A 266 -13.47 31.32 -13.45
N GLN A 267 -14.59 32.03 -13.34
CA GLN A 267 -14.84 32.95 -12.21
C GLN A 267 -14.91 32.20 -10.88
N LEU A 268 -15.58 31.05 -10.86
CA LEU A 268 -15.63 30.19 -9.68
C LEU A 268 -14.25 29.66 -9.31
N PHE A 269 -13.47 29.20 -10.27
CA PHE A 269 -12.10 28.72 -10.04
C PHE A 269 -11.20 29.82 -9.47
N ASP A 270 -11.17 30.99 -10.12
CA ASP A 270 -10.35 32.12 -9.70
C ASP A 270 -10.71 32.61 -8.30
N LYS A 271 -12.01 32.61 -7.95
CA LYS A 271 -12.50 32.95 -6.61
C LYS A 271 -11.99 31.98 -5.54
N ILE A 272 -11.99 30.68 -5.83
CA ILE A 272 -11.47 29.66 -4.90
C ILE A 272 -9.96 29.81 -4.73
N VAL A 273 -9.22 29.95 -5.84
CA VAL A 273 -7.75 30.11 -5.82
C VAL A 273 -7.34 31.38 -5.10
N SER A 274 -8.07 32.48 -5.29
CA SER A 274 -7.83 33.76 -4.59
C SER A 274 -8.06 33.62 -3.09
N ALA A 275 -9.13 32.95 -2.66
CA ALA A 275 -9.38 32.69 -1.24
C ALA A 275 -8.25 31.87 -0.58
N LEU A 276 -7.73 30.87 -1.30
CA LEU A 276 -6.57 30.07 -0.84
C LEU A 276 -5.26 30.86 -0.85
N GLN A 277 -5.16 31.90 -1.67
CA GLN A 277 -3.99 32.78 -1.69
C GLN A 277 -3.99 33.69 -0.45
N ASP A 278 -5.14 34.21 -0.07
CA ASP A 278 -5.31 35.07 1.11
C ASP A 278 -5.21 34.27 2.42
N ASP A 279 -5.77 33.06 2.43
CA ASP A 279 -5.71 32.13 3.57
C ASP A 279 -5.49 30.68 3.09
N PRO A 280 -4.23 30.21 3.07
CA PRO A 280 -3.89 28.83 2.69
C PRO A 280 -4.54 27.76 3.58
N ASP A 281 -4.87 28.09 4.84
CA ASP A 281 -5.47 27.16 5.80
C ASP A 281 -7.00 27.05 5.61
N SER A 282 -7.61 27.94 4.81
CA SER A 282 -9.04 27.94 4.49
C SER A 282 -9.50 26.82 3.53
N ALA A 283 -8.60 25.92 3.09
CA ALA A 283 -8.91 24.91 2.08
C ALA A 283 -10.17 24.08 2.39
N LYS A 284 -10.35 23.66 3.64
CA LYS A 284 -11.55 22.91 4.05
C LYS A 284 -12.84 23.72 3.87
N ALA A 285 -12.80 25.04 4.11
CA ALA A 285 -13.94 25.93 3.91
C ALA A 285 -14.30 26.11 2.42
N GLN A 286 -13.32 25.99 1.52
CA GLN A 286 -13.54 26.11 0.08
C GLN A 286 -14.19 24.89 -0.57
N LEU A 287 -14.28 23.74 0.11
CA LEU A 287 -14.90 22.52 -0.43
C LEU A 287 -16.32 22.76 -0.93
N GLY A 288 -17.09 23.64 -0.29
CA GLY A 288 -18.43 24.01 -0.75
C GLY A 288 -18.43 24.70 -2.13
N GLN A 289 -17.45 25.56 -2.39
CA GLN A 289 -17.28 26.21 -3.70
C GLN A 289 -16.75 25.23 -4.75
N CYS A 290 -15.83 24.33 -4.38
CA CYS A 290 -15.39 23.24 -5.27
C CYS A 290 -16.57 22.37 -5.73
N ARG A 291 -17.53 22.06 -4.84
CA ARG A 291 -18.75 21.32 -5.20
C ARG A 291 -19.65 22.11 -6.18
N LYS A 292 -19.78 23.42 -6.01
CA LYS A 292 -20.52 24.28 -6.96
C LYS A 292 -19.87 24.26 -8.34
N LEU A 293 -18.54 24.40 -8.40
CA LEU A 293 -17.78 24.31 -9.64
C LEU A 293 -17.90 22.93 -10.29
N ALA A 294 -17.79 21.85 -9.52
CA ALA A 294 -18.02 20.49 -10.02
C ALA A 294 -19.41 20.33 -10.63
N SER A 295 -20.45 20.77 -9.92
CA SER A 295 -21.86 20.70 -10.38
C SER A 295 -22.08 21.51 -11.66
N TYR A 296 -21.46 22.68 -11.77
CA TYR A 296 -21.47 23.49 -13.00
C TYR A 296 -20.83 22.73 -14.16
N LEU A 297 -19.63 22.17 -13.95
CA LEU A 297 -18.87 21.47 -15.00
C LEU A 297 -19.56 20.18 -15.46
N LEU A 298 -20.27 19.46 -14.58
CA LEU A 298 -21.11 18.32 -14.97
C LEU A 298 -22.19 18.69 -15.99
N SER A 299 -22.67 19.93 -15.95
CA SER A 299 -23.67 20.45 -16.89
C SER A 299 -23.05 21.03 -18.17
N HIS A 300 -21.73 21.22 -18.22
CA HIS A 300 -21.01 21.91 -19.31
C HIS A 300 -19.84 21.07 -19.82
N LYS A 301 -20.14 19.98 -20.54
CA LYS A 301 -19.16 18.97 -20.98
C LYS A 301 -17.90 19.52 -21.69
N ARG A 302 -18.04 20.55 -22.54
CA ARG A 302 -16.85 21.15 -23.21
C ARG A 302 -15.92 21.83 -22.21
N GLU A 303 -16.48 22.61 -21.29
CA GLU A 303 -15.69 23.27 -20.23
C GLU A 303 -15.08 22.24 -19.27
N GLN A 304 -15.76 21.12 -19.03
CA GLN A 304 -15.22 20.00 -18.25
C GLN A 304 -13.97 19.38 -18.89
N GLU A 305 -13.99 19.15 -20.20
CA GLU A 305 -12.82 18.62 -20.94
C GLU A 305 -11.63 19.59 -20.87
N ASP A 306 -11.88 20.89 -21.06
CA ASP A 306 -10.86 21.94 -20.93
C ASP A 306 -10.30 22.00 -19.48
N PHE A 307 -11.17 21.89 -18.48
CA PHE A 307 -10.79 21.88 -17.07
C PHE A 307 -9.89 20.68 -16.71
N PHE A 308 -10.20 19.49 -17.22
CA PHE A 308 -9.36 18.30 -17.05
C PHE A 308 -7.98 18.46 -17.69
N MET A 309 -7.93 19.07 -18.88
CA MET A 309 -6.67 19.37 -19.57
C MET A 309 -5.83 20.40 -18.80
N GLN A 310 -6.44 21.49 -18.34
CA GLN A 310 -5.77 22.49 -17.50
C GLN A 310 -5.21 21.87 -16.21
N THR A 311 -6.00 21.03 -15.53
CA THR A 311 -5.56 20.33 -14.30
C THR A 311 -4.35 19.42 -14.58
N LYS A 312 -4.35 18.73 -15.73
CA LYS A 312 -3.22 17.90 -16.17
C LYS A 312 -1.97 18.73 -16.42
N ASP A 313 -2.10 19.90 -17.04
CA ASP A 313 -0.99 20.83 -17.28
C ASP A 313 -0.44 21.41 -15.98
N THR A 314 -1.30 21.83 -15.05
CA THR A 314 -0.89 22.26 -13.70
C THR A 314 -0.14 21.15 -12.97
N ARG A 315 -0.58 19.89 -13.09
CA ARG A 315 0.12 18.73 -12.53
C ARG A 315 1.53 18.58 -13.09
N ALA A 316 1.70 18.78 -14.40
CA ALA A 316 3.01 18.75 -15.05
C ALA A 316 3.91 19.92 -14.57
N ARG A 317 3.35 21.13 -14.36
CA ARG A 317 4.08 22.27 -13.78
C ARG A 317 4.57 21.98 -12.37
N LEU A 318 3.69 21.48 -11.48
CA LEU A 318 4.08 21.12 -10.11
C LEU A 318 5.18 20.07 -10.08
N TYR A 319 5.17 19.12 -11.01
CA TYR A 319 6.23 18.12 -11.13
C TYR A 319 7.59 18.73 -11.44
N LEU A 320 7.63 19.75 -12.31
CA LEU A 320 8.85 20.51 -12.59
C LEU A 320 9.34 21.27 -11.36
N ASP A 321 8.42 21.87 -10.58
CA ASP A 321 8.75 22.55 -9.32
C ASP A 321 9.36 21.57 -8.30
N LEU A 322 8.77 20.39 -8.13
CA LEU A 322 9.30 19.33 -7.27
C LEU A 322 10.70 18.90 -7.70
N LYS A 323 10.94 18.72 -9.01
CA LYS A 323 12.27 18.42 -9.53
C LYS A 323 13.27 19.55 -9.26
N GLY A 324 12.80 20.80 -9.31
CA GLY A 324 13.59 21.98 -8.92
C GLY A 324 14.00 21.96 -7.45
N CYS A 325 13.08 21.61 -6.54
CA CYS A 325 13.32 21.56 -5.10
C CYS A 325 14.14 20.34 -4.65
N LEU A 326 13.85 19.15 -5.19
CA LEU A 326 14.52 17.91 -4.81
C LEU A 326 15.88 17.72 -5.51
N GLY A 327 16.15 18.51 -6.55
CA GLY A 327 17.40 18.48 -7.31
C GLY A 327 17.32 17.63 -8.57
N SER A 328 18.17 17.99 -9.54
CA SER A 328 18.19 17.39 -10.89
C SER A 328 18.91 16.04 -10.96
N SER A 329 19.75 15.71 -9.98
CA SER A 329 20.49 14.44 -9.92
C SER A 329 19.56 13.25 -9.76
N TRP A 330 18.37 13.47 -9.18
CA TRP A 330 17.41 12.40 -9.00
C TRP A 330 16.44 12.31 -10.16
N LYS A 331 16.52 11.20 -10.89
CA LYS A 331 15.53 10.83 -11.90
C LYS A 331 14.40 10.07 -11.23
N PHE A 332 13.24 10.68 -11.11
CA PHE A 332 12.00 10.01 -10.75
C PHE A 332 10.99 10.12 -11.89
N SER A 333 9.91 9.35 -11.80
CA SER A 333 8.70 9.49 -12.61
C SER A 333 7.49 9.53 -11.70
N ILE A 334 6.39 10.08 -12.17
CA ILE A 334 5.12 10.06 -11.43
C ILE A 334 4.63 8.61 -11.39
N TYR A 335 4.27 8.13 -10.20
CA TYR A 335 3.80 6.77 -9.99
C TYR A 335 2.52 6.81 -9.17
N ARG A 336 1.38 6.40 -9.74
CA ARG A 336 0.02 6.52 -9.15
C ARG A 336 -0.55 7.95 -9.03
N GLY A 337 0.16 8.98 -9.49
CA GLY A 337 -0.39 10.33 -9.60
C GLY A 337 -0.34 11.15 -8.31
N VAL A 338 -1.32 12.06 -8.17
CA VAL A 338 -1.44 13.01 -7.06
C VAL A 338 -2.71 12.68 -6.28
N ARG A 339 -2.63 12.65 -4.96
CA ARG A 339 -3.78 12.58 -4.06
C ARG A 339 -3.89 13.88 -3.27
N CYS A 340 -5.10 14.38 -3.11
CA CYS A 340 -5.35 15.62 -2.38
C CYS A 340 -6.13 15.33 -1.11
N LYS A 341 -5.74 15.97 -0.02
CA LYS A 341 -6.49 15.93 1.24
C LYS A 341 -7.38 17.16 1.36
N GLN A 342 -8.47 17.05 2.11
CA GLN A 342 -9.41 18.14 2.34
C GLN A 342 -8.78 19.40 2.98
N ASN A 343 -7.67 19.25 3.68
CA ASN A 343 -6.96 20.33 4.36
C ASN A 343 -5.91 21.05 3.48
N GLY A 344 -5.99 20.92 2.15
CA GLY A 344 -5.05 21.58 1.23
C GLY A 344 -3.74 20.82 0.98
N GLN A 345 -3.47 19.70 1.68
CA GLN A 345 -2.25 18.93 1.45
C GLN A 345 -2.31 18.10 0.17
N LEU A 346 -1.19 18.02 -0.54
CA LEU A 346 -1.01 17.15 -1.71
C LEU A 346 -0.07 16.00 -1.37
N LYS A 347 -0.36 14.78 -1.81
CA LYS A 347 0.53 13.62 -1.76
C LYS A 347 0.85 13.19 -3.19
N VAL A 348 2.08 13.46 -3.61
CA VAL A 348 2.59 13.08 -4.94
C VAL A 348 3.36 11.78 -4.81
N SER A 349 2.88 10.73 -5.47
CA SER A 349 3.55 9.44 -5.45
C SER A 349 4.56 9.39 -6.61
N LEU A 350 5.80 9.04 -6.31
CA LEU A 350 6.91 9.05 -7.27
C LEU A 350 7.52 7.64 -7.36
N LYS A 351 8.23 7.39 -8.45
CA LYS A 351 9.04 6.19 -8.62
C LYS A 351 10.45 6.62 -9.01
N PRO A 352 11.45 6.38 -8.15
CA PRO A 352 12.83 6.68 -8.52
C PRO A 352 13.27 5.72 -9.63
N SER A 353 14.05 6.24 -10.58
CA SER A 353 14.65 5.43 -11.65
C SER A 353 15.80 4.61 -11.05
N ASN A 354 16.05 3.41 -11.58
CA ASN A 354 17.25 2.61 -11.30
C ASN A 354 17.57 2.33 -9.82
N SER A 355 16.57 2.24 -8.94
CA SER A 355 16.78 1.94 -7.52
C SER A 355 15.86 0.82 -7.07
N GLY A 356 16.31 -0.43 -7.27
CA GLY A 356 15.55 -1.63 -6.91
C GLY A 356 15.35 -1.79 -5.39
N HIS A 357 16.20 -1.15 -4.58
CA HIS A 357 16.11 -1.15 -3.12
C HIS A 357 15.17 -0.08 -2.56
N LEU A 358 14.74 0.90 -3.35
CA LEU A 358 13.82 1.94 -2.90
C LEU A 358 12.38 1.55 -3.24
N SER A 359 11.50 1.60 -2.25
CA SER A 359 10.07 1.37 -2.41
C SER A 359 9.27 2.45 -1.67
N GLY A 360 7.96 2.52 -1.93
CA GLY A 360 7.08 3.44 -1.21
C GLY A 360 7.51 4.90 -1.28
N PHE A 361 7.86 5.43 -2.46
CA PHE A 361 8.32 6.82 -2.55
C PHE A 361 7.17 7.80 -2.74
N TRP A 362 7.01 8.76 -1.83
CA TRP A 362 6.05 9.85 -2.00
C TRP A 362 6.52 11.17 -1.35
N VAL A 363 5.92 12.26 -1.80
CA VAL A 363 6.14 13.61 -1.28
C VAL A 363 4.80 14.18 -0.81
N ASN A 364 4.69 14.51 0.46
CA ASN A 364 3.60 15.33 0.96
C ASN A 364 4.00 16.80 0.85
N ILE A 365 3.13 17.61 0.25
CA ILE A 365 3.33 19.05 0.06
C ILE A 365 2.34 19.76 0.98
N LYS A 366 2.86 20.68 1.79
CA LYS A 366 2.07 21.53 2.69
C LYS A 366 2.55 22.96 2.60
N MET A 367 1.65 23.90 2.31
CA MET A 367 1.93 25.33 2.46
C MET A 367 1.91 25.70 3.94
N THR A 368 2.80 26.60 4.35
CA THR A 368 2.81 27.18 5.69
C THR A 368 2.67 28.69 5.61
N SER A 369 1.81 29.24 6.44
CA SER A 369 1.48 30.66 6.53
C SER A 369 2.11 31.27 7.79
N GLN A 370 2.47 32.55 7.71
CA GLN A 370 2.73 33.39 8.88
C GLN A 370 1.81 34.61 8.78
N GLY A 371 0.74 34.61 9.58
CA GLY A 371 -0.38 35.53 9.37
C GLY A 371 -1.02 35.26 8.00
N ASN A 372 -1.35 36.31 7.26
CA ASN A 372 -1.96 36.20 5.92
C ASN A 372 -0.93 36.12 4.78
N THR A 373 0.31 35.70 5.09
CA THR A 373 1.38 35.64 4.09
C THR A 373 1.95 34.23 4.02
N LEU A 374 2.25 33.78 2.80
CA LEU A 374 2.98 32.54 2.56
C LEU A 374 4.38 32.64 3.19
N ASP A 375 4.66 31.78 4.17
CA ASP A 375 6.00 31.66 4.74
C ASP A 375 6.85 30.66 3.93
N ASP A 376 6.35 29.44 3.71
CA ASP A 376 7.10 28.37 3.04
C ASP A 376 6.16 27.32 2.40
N ILE A 377 6.75 26.44 1.60
CA ILE A 377 6.13 25.19 1.13
C ILE A 377 7.01 24.05 1.63
N ARG A 378 6.50 23.30 2.62
CA ARG A 378 7.19 22.15 3.20
C ARG A 378 6.94 20.91 2.38
N LEU A 379 8.02 20.24 1.99
CA LEU A 379 7.98 18.95 1.30
C LEU A 379 8.44 17.87 2.27
N GLN A 380 7.52 16.98 2.66
CA GLN A 380 7.86 15.80 3.44
C GLN A 380 8.01 14.62 2.49
N VAL A 381 9.26 14.24 2.22
CA VAL A 381 9.60 13.09 1.40
C VAL A 381 9.65 11.86 2.29
N ARG A 382 9.01 10.77 1.86
CA ARG A 382 9.08 9.47 2.53
C ARG A 382 9.44 8.39 1.54
N CYS A 383 10.29 7.46 1.96
CA CYS A 383 10.57 6.25 1.23
C CYS A 383 11.03 5.13 2.16
N ASP A 384 10.86 3.90 1.67
CA ASP A 384 11.29 2.69 2.34
C ASP A 384 12.50 2.10 1.60
N ILE A 385 13.54 1.74 2.35
CA ILE A 385 14.71 1.04 1.84
C ILE A 385 14.61 -0.44 2.23
N LEU A 386 14.69 -1.29 1.21
CA LEU A 386 14.71 -2.74 1.33
C LEU A 386 16.14 -3.23 1.57
N GLY A 387 16.37 -3.98 2.66
CA GLY A 387 17.65 -4.60 2.99
C GLY A 387 18.10 -5.65 1.95
N LYS A 388 19.40 -6.01 1.99
CA LYS A 388 20.05 -6.87 0.98
C LYS A 388 19.37 -8.24 0.76
N ASP A 389 18.73 -8.82 1.77
CA ASP A 389 18.04 -10.12 1.62
C ASP A 389 16.65 -10.04 1.00
N THR A 390 15.99 -8.88 1.02
CA THR A 390 14.69 -8.70 0.34
C THR A 390 14.84 -8.57 -1.18
N ASN A 391 16.00 -8.17 -1.69
CA ASN A 391 16.25 -8.01 -3.13
C ASN A 391 16.55 -9.33 -3.88
N ARG A 392 16.85 -10.43 -3.17
CA ARG A 392 17.18 -11.73 -3.79
C ARG A 392 15.99 -12.48 -4.41
N ARG A 393 14.76 -12.01 -4.24
CA ARG A 393 13.56 -12.68 -4.80
C ARG A 393 13.11 -12.19 -6.19
N GLY A 394 13.85 -11.30 -6.85
CA GLY A 394 13.45 -10.74 -8.15
C GLY A 394 14.54 -10.56 -9.21
N GLY A 395 15.79 -10.94 -8.94
CA GLY A 395 16.90 -10.85 -9.88
C GLY A 395 17.41 -12.24 -10.23
N SER A 396 17.07 -12.73 -11.41
CA SER A 396 17.84 -13.81 -12.05
C SER A 396 19.27 -13.33 -12.24
N GLU A 397 20.20 -13.92 -11.50
CA GLU A 397 21.63 -13.91 -11.80
C GLU A 397 21.83 -14.29 -13.27
N LYS A 398 22.46 -13.40 -14.03
CA LYS A 398 23.31 -13.81 -15.15
C LYS A 398 24.71 -13.88 -14.59
N ASP A 399 25.20 -15.10 -14.41
CA ASP A 399 26.59 -15.38 -14.09
C ASP A 399 27.53 -14.76 -15.13
N PRO A 400 28.67 -14.18 -14.72
CA PRO A 400 29.86 -14.17 -15.52
C PRO A 400 30.75 -15.33 -15.05
N GLU A 401 30.68 -16.47 -15.74
CA GLU A 401 31.72 -17.48 -15.60
C GLU A 401 32.99 -17.03 -16.33
N ASP A 402 34.01 -16.91 -15.48
CA ASP A 402 35.43 -16.81 -15.72
C ASP A 402 35.93 -17.96 -16.62
N GLN A 403 36.77 -17.63 -17.59
CA GLN A 403 37.81 -18.54 -18.11
C GLN A 403 38.83 -17.72 -18.90
N SER A 404 39.79 -17.22 -18.13
CA SER A 404 41.14 -16.99 -18.60
C SER A 404 41.79 -18.33 -18.94
N GLU A 405 42.33 -18.46 -20.14
CA GLU A 405 43.62 -19.13 -20.40
C GLU A 405 43.97 -18.95 -21.90
N THR A 406 45.07 -18.23 -22.10
CA THR A 406 46.10 -18.41 -23.14
C THR A 406 45.82 -19.33 -24.33
N GLU A 407 45.95 -18.80 -25.54
CA GLU A 407 46.93 -19.31 -26.51
C GLU A 407 47.25 -18.27 -27.60
N SER A 408 48.55 -18.00 -27.75
CA SER A 408 49.17 -17.21 -28.80
C SER A 408 49.38 -18.02 -30.08
N SER A 409 49.47 -17.31 -31.21
CA SER A 409 50.06 -17.68 -32.51
C SER A 409 49.06 -17.93 -33.63
N GLY A 410 49.03 -16.96 -34.55
CA GLY A 410 48.32 -16.93 -35.83
C GLY A 410 48.36 -15.51 -36.39
#